data_AF-A0A2H3CL18-F1
#
_entry.id   AF-A0A2H3CL18-F1
#
_cell.length_a   1.000
_cell.length_b   1.000
_cell.length_c   1.000
_cell.angle_alpha   90.00
_cell.angle_beta   90.00
_cell.angle_gamma   90.00
#
_symmetry.space_group_name_H-M   'P 1'
#
loop_
_entity.id
_entity.type
_entity.pdbx_description
1 polymer ?
#
loop_
_entity_poly.entity_id
_entity_poly.type
_entity_poly.pdbx_seq_one_letter_code
_entity_poly.pdbx_strand_id
1 'polypeptide(L)'
;MSRKRIYRSDLFTPEKLTSTDALERALQELQSILTKDNFSHIFQELVDNENPNTVLLVLSSLSETTSLTSWFLESFPSEAADYDVTVHYKTISCLSTEFLSSPFVADKELCARHHEMAQIAPKALEYLDSFLCSVDIRTQHHKKGKVKPSQWKLLQVKRDSGASTLVEKYFDVLNVDIPKTSSQAYILVDHILQSQKDTLKFYLKLLRHPEISTSLKECFIVSASPIELEKNASRIVPKLPSAYSIVQPMKSYVFVFFHEMILRVY
;
A
#
# COMPACT_ATOMS: atom_id res chain seq x y z
N MET A 1 -21.25 1.74 -13.29
CA MET A 1 -20.81 1.32 -14.65
C MET A 1 -19.43 0.70 -14.52
N SER A 2 -19.26 -0.58 -14.85
CA SER A 2 -17.94 -1.24 -14.80
C SER A 2 -17.06 -0.69 -15.92
N ARG A 3 -15.93 -0.05 -15.58
CA ARG A 3 -14.92 0.30 -16.59
C ARG A 3 -14.43 -0.98 -17.26
N LYS A 4 -14.28 -0.95 -18.58
CA LYS A 4 -13.76 -2.08 -19.35
C LYS A 4 -12.29 -2.25 -19.00
N ARG A 5 -11.94 -3.40 -18.41
CA ARG A 5 -10.56 -3.74 -18.05
C ARG A 5 -9.66 -3.71 -19.28
N ILE A 6 -8.45 -3.16 -19.15
CA ILE A 6 -7.47 -3.12 -20.25
C ILE A 6 -6.85 -4.50 -20.46
N TYR A 7 -6.66 -5.26 -19.38
CA TYR A 7 -6.16 -6.63 -19.42
C TYR A 7 -7.25 -7.62 -19.02
N ARG A 8 -6.99 -8.91 -19.28
CA ARG A 8 -7.92 -9.97 -18.92
C ARG A 8 -8.10 -10.02 -17.41
N SER A 9 -9.34 -9.89 -16.93
CA SER A 9 -9.67 -9.89 -15.50
C SER A 9 -9.30 -11.18 -14.77
N ASP A 10 -9.10 -12.25 -15.51
CA ASP A 10 -8.83 -13.59 -15.02
C ASP A 10 -7.35 -13.98 -15.18
N LEU A 11 -6.44 -13.01 -15.37
CA LEU A 11 -5.03 -13.28 -15.69
C LEU A 11 -4.26 -13.85 -14.50
N PHE A 12 -4.50 -13.34 -13.30
CA PHE A 12 -3.81 -13.73 -12.06
C PHE A 12 -4.71 -14.50 -11.09
N THR A 13 -5.75 -15.16 -11.59
CA THR A 13 -6.62 -15.97 -10.70
C THR A 13 -5.91 -17.26 -10.31
N PRO A 14 -6.07 -17.74 -9.06
CA PRO A 14 -5.38 -18.94 -8.58
C PRO A 14 -5.62 -20.16 -9.49
N GLU A 15 -6.80 -20.30 -10.09
CA GLU A 15 -7.15 -21.42 -10.97
C GLU A 15 -6.31 -21.46 -12.25
N LYS A 16 -5.69 -20.35 -12.64
CA LYS A 16 -4.82 -20.26 -13.82
C LYS A 16 -3.33 -20.28 -13.50
N LEU A 17 -2.95 -19.92 -12.28
CA LEU A 17 -1.55 -19.83 -11.85
C LEU A 17 -1.04 -21.16 -11.29
N THR A 18 -1.36 -22.28 -11.94
CA THR A 18 -1.08 -23.64 -11.42
C THR A 18 0.38 -24.08 -11.60
N SER A 19 1.20 -23.33 -12.31
CA SER A 19 2.62 -23.65 -12.54
C SER A 19 3.43 -22.39 -12.82
N THR A 20 4.76 -22.50 -12.69
CA THR A 20 5.71 -21.45 -13.06
C THR A 20 5.49 -20.99 -14.50
N ASP A 21 5.34 -21.91 -15.45
CA ASP A 21 5.10 -21.57 -16.86
C ASP A 21 3.79 -20.81 -17.08
N ALA A 22 2.76 -21.08 -16.29
CA ALA A 22 1.49 -20.36 -16.37
C ALA A 22 1.63 -18.93 -15.82
N LEU A 23 2.35 -18.78 -14.71
CA LEU A 23 2.68 -17.48 -14.13
C LEU A 23 3.53 -16.62 -15.08
N GLU A 24 4.60 -17.17 -15.65
CA GLU A 24 5.46 -16.43 -16.58
C GLU A 24 4.69 -16.01 -17.84
N ARG A 25 3.79 -16.86 -18.36
CA ARG A 25 2.90 -16.49 -19.48
C ARG A 25 1.95 -15.35 -19.11
N ALA A 26 1.38 -15.38 -17.90
CA ALA A 26 0.51 -14.30 -17.42
C ALA A 26 1.27 -12.97 -17.29
N LEU A 27 2.48 -13.01 -16.73
CA LEU A 27 3.36 -11.85 -16.62
C LEU A 27 3.77 -11.32 -18.01
N GLN A 28 4.11 -12.21 -18.95
CA GLN A 28 4.46 -11.83 -20.31
C GLN A 28 3.28 -11.22 -21.07
N GLU A 29 2.06 -11.74 -20.88
CA GLU A 29 0.84 -11.16 -21.47
C GLU A 29 0.65 -9.72 -20.96
N LEU A 30 0.72 -9.51 -19.63
CA LEU A 30 0.67 -8.17 -19.05
C LEU A 30 1.80 -7.27 -19.58
N GLN A 31 3.02 -7.79 -19.65
CA GLN A 31 4.16 -7.02 -20.17
C GLN A 31 3.96 -6.60 -21.62
N SER A 32 3.37 -7.46 -22.46
CA SER A 32 3.18 -7.20 -23.90
C SER A 32 2.21 -6.06 -24.19
N ILE A 33 1.29 -5.78 -23.28
CA ILE A 33 0.31 -4.69 -23.41
C ILE A 33 0.76 -3.40 -22.74
N LEU A 34 1.83 -3.43 -21.94
CA LEU A 34 2.35 -2.25 -21.24
C LEU A 34 3.08 -1.31 -22.21
N THR A 35 2.64 -0.07 -22.24
CA THR A 35 3.25 1.03 -22.97
C THR A 35 3.44 2.23 -22.05
N LYS A 36 4.31 3.17 -22.44
CA LYS A 36 4.54 4.39 -21.64
C LYS A 36 3.24 5.19 -21.40
N ASP A 37 2.32 5.14 -22.36
CA ASP A 37 1.08 5.90 -22.33
C ASP A 37 -0.02 5.27 -21.46
N ASN A 38 0.07 3.96 -21.18
CA ASN A 38 -0.97 3.25 -20.44
C ASN A 38 -0.54 2.75 -19.05
N PHE A 39 0.72 2.97 -18.64
CA PHE A 39 1.21 2.59 -17.31
C PHE A 39 0.28 3.07 -16.20
N SER A 40 -0.09 4.36 -16.21
CA SER A 40 -0.96 4.94 -15.18
C SER A 40 -2.27 4.17 -15.05
N HIS A 41 -2.96 3.92 -16.16
CA HIS A 41 -4.26 3.24 -16.14
C HIS A 41 -4.13 1.77 -15.74
N ILE A 42 -3.16 1.03 -16.29
CA ILE A 42 -3.02 -0.40 -15.98
C ILE A 42 -2.66 -0.60 -14.52
N PHE A 43 -1.73 0.19 -13.96
CA PHE A 43 -1.36 0.07 -12.55
C PHE A 43 -2.45 0.59 -11.62
N GLN A 44 -3.19 1.63 -12.01
CA GLN A 44 -4.37 2.05 -11.28
C GLN A 44 -5.40 0.92 -11.19
N GLU A 45 -5.66 0.24 -12.31
CA GLU A 45 -6.57 -0.89 -12.38
C GLU A 45 -6.08 -2.09 -11.55
N LEU A 46 -4.78 -2.39 -11.63
CA LEU A 46 -4.15 -3.46 -10.86
C LEU A 46 -4.31 -3.23 -9.35
N VAL A 47 -3.98 -2.02 -8.88
CA VAL A 47 -4.04 -1.69 -7.44
C VAL A 47 -5.49 -1.60 -6.93
N ASP A 48 -6.42 -1.13 -7.76
CA ASP A 48 -7.83 -0.99 -7.34
C ASP A 48 -8.61 -2.32 -7.38
N ASN A 49 -8.22 -3.28 -8.22
CA ASN A 49 -9.05 -4.46 -8.50
C ASN A 49 -8.41 -5.82 -8.19
N GLU A 50 -7.09 -5.90 -8.00
CA GLU A 50 -6.40 -7.15 -7.71
C GLU A 50 -6.05 -7.28 -6.23
N ASN A 51 -5.70 -8.50 -5.82
CA ASN A 51 -5.16 -8.75 -4.49
C ASN A 51 -3.81 -8.01 -4.32
N PRO A 52 -3.51 -7.43 -3.14
CA PRO A 52 -2.21 -6.82 -2.85
C PRO A 52 -1.01 -7.70 -3.22
N ASN A 53 -1.08 -9.01 -2.95
CA ASN A 53 -0.02 -9.95 -3.31
C ASN A 53 0.23 -9.97 -4.83
N THR A 54 -0.82 -9.82 -5.65
CA THR A 54 -0.71 -9.80 -7.12
C THR A 54 0.01 -8.52 -7.55
N VAL A 55 -0.29 -7.40 -6.90
CA VAL A 55 0.42 -6.13 -7.12
C VAL A 55 1.91 -6.30 -6.82
N LEU A 56 2.27 -6.92 -5.69
CA LEU A 56 3.67 -7.19 -5.32
C LEU A 56 4.37 -8.07 -6.36
N LEU A 57 3.73 -9.16 -6.77
CA LEU A 57 4.25 -10.10 -7.76
C LEU A 57 4.52 -9.43 -9.12
N VAL A 58 3.56 -8.64 -9.59
CA VAL A 58 3.67 -7.91 -10.85
C VAL A 58 4.79 -6.87 -10.76
N LEU A 59 4.85 -6.10 -9.67
CA LEU A 59 5.89 -5.08 -9.48
C LEU A 59 7.29 -5.70 -9.32
N SER A 60 7.43 -6.84 -8.65
CA SER A 60 8.73 -7.54 -8.55
C SER A 60 9.18 -8.08 -9.90
N SER A 61 8.26 -8.59 -10.72
CA SER A 61 8.60 -9.31 -11.96
C SER A 61 8.79 -8.40 -13.17
N LEU A 62 8.06 -7.29 -13.27
CA LEU A 62 8.13 -6.42 -14.44
C LEU A 62 9.27 -5.39 -14.38
N SER A 63 9.85 -5.16 -13.20
CA SER A 63 10.75 -4.04 -12.97
C SER A 63 12.13 -4.15 -13.63
N GLU A 64 12.52 -5.33 -14.13
CA GLU A 64 13.82 -5.55 -14.79
C GLU A 64 13.79 -5.23 -16.29
N THR A 65 12.68 -5.53 -16.95
CA THR A 65 12.54 -5.47 -18.42
C THR A 65 11.84 -4.21 -18.89
N THR A 66 11.15 -3.50 -18.00
CA THR A 66 10.38 -2.29 -18.33
C THR A 66 10.92 -1.06 -17.63
N SER A 67 10.77 0.11 -18.27
CA SER A 67 11.05 1.43 -17.68
C SER A 67 10.06 1.82 -16.57
N LEU A 68 9.56 0.84 -15.81
CA LEU A 68 8.47 0.98 -14.86
C LEU A 68 8.92 1.74 -13.61
N THR A 69 10.06 1.36 -13.04
CA THR A 69 10.61 2.09 -11.87
C THR A 69 10.95 3.53 -12.23
N SER A 70 11.56 3.78 -13.39
CA SER A 70 11.81 5.15 -13.85
C SER A 70 10.49 5.90 -14.06
N TRP A 71 9.49 5.26 -14.67
CA TRP A 71 8.17 5.85 -14.85
C TRP A 71 7.52 6.24 -13.51
N PHE A 72 7.49 5.35 -12.52
CA PHE A 72 6.93 5.66 -11.19
C PHE A 72 7.62 6.86 -10.53
N LEU A 73 8.94 6.98 -10.69
CA LEU A 73 9.71 8.07 -10.07
C LEU A 73 9.62 9.37 -10.88
N GLU A 74 9.56 9.32 -12.21
CA GLU A 74 9.47 10.49 -13.08
C GLU A 74 8.05 11.07 -13.09
N SER A 75 7.02 10.23 -13.05
CA SER A 75 5.60 10.64 -13.00
C SER A 75 5.10 10.94 -11.59
N PHE A 76 5.99 10.95 -10.59
CA PHE A 76 5.58 11.18 -9.20
C PHE A 76 4.95 12.58 -9.03
N PRO A 77 3.83 12.71 -8.31
CA PRO A 77 3.15 14.00 -8.13
C PRO A 77 4.06 15.08 -7.55
N SER A 78 4.01 16.28 -8.14
CA SER A 78 4.70 17.49 -7.65
C SER A 78 3.78 18.42 -6.85
N GLU A 79 2.50 18.10 -6.74
CA GLU A 79 1.49 18.91 -6.07
C GLU A 79 0.74 18.07 -5.04
N ALA A 80 0.21 18.73 -4.00
CA ALA A 80 -0.55 18.07 -2.94
C ALA A 80 -1.97 17.66 -3.37
N ALA A 81 -2.53 18.37 -4.35
CA ALA A 81 -3.88 18.15 -4.83
C ALA A 81 -4.08 16.72 -5.34
N ASP A 82 -5.17 16.09 -4.93
CA ASP A 82 -5.58 14.74 -5.34
C ASP A 82 -4.52 13.65 -5.10
N TYR A 83 -3.55 13.87 -4.18
CA TYR A 83 -2.46 12.93 -3.93
C TYR A 83 -2.96 11.52 -3.52
N ASP A 84 -4.01 11.46 -2.70
CA ASP A 84 -4.60 10.23 -2.16
C ASP A 84 -5.29 9.34 -3.21
N VAL A 85 -5.67 9.91 -4.36
CA VAL A 85 -6.24 9.14 -5.47
C VAL A 85 -5.19 8.70 -6.49
N THR A 86 -3.93 9.14 -6.36
CA THR A 86 -2.86 8.78 -7.28
C THR A 86 -2.48 7.31 -7.20
N VAL A 87 -2.08 6.75 -8.35
CA VAL A 87 -1.51 5.39 -8.41
C VAL A 87 -0.26 5.26 -7.54
N HIS A 88 0.53 6.32 -7.40
CA HIS A 88 1.75 6.34 -6.59
C HIS A 88 1.44 6.14 -5.11
N TYR A 89 0.55 6.95 -4.54
CA TYR A 89 0.13 6.79 -3.14
C TYR A 89 -0.49 5.42 -2.91
N LYS A 90 -1.42 4.99 -3.77
CA LYS A 90 -2.07 3.68 -3.62
C LYS A 90 -1.06 2.54 -3.68
N THR A 91 -0.04 2.65 -4.54
CA THR A 91 1.07 1.70 -4.61
C THR A 91 1.87 1.72 -3.31
N ILE A 92 2.27 2.89 -2.79
CA ILE A 92 2.99 3.01 -1.51
C ILE A 92 2.16 2.39 -0.36
N SER A 93 0.87 2.71 -0.30
CA SER A 93 -0.04 2.22 0.74
C SER A 93 -0.14 0.69 0.71
N CYS A 94 -0.33 0.11 -0.49
CA CYS A 94 -0.31 -1.33 -0.72
C CYS A 94 1.02 -1.95 -0.27
N LEU A 95 2.15 -1.49 -0.82
CA LEU A 95 3.47 -2.03 -0.51
C LEU A 95 3.81 -1.92 0.98
N SER A 96 3.55 -0.77 1.60
CA SER A 96 3.87 -0.55 3.01
C SER A 96 3.11 -1.49 3.93
N THR A 97 1.85 -1.79 3.61
CA THR A 97 1.00 -2.69 4.40
C THR A 97 1.49 -4.14 4.26
N GLU A 98 1.78 -4.58 3.04
CA GLU A 98 2.23 -5.94 2.79
C GLU A 98 3.65 -6.18 3.36
N PHE A 99 4.56 -5.23 3.21
CA PHE A 99 5.93 -5.36 3.73
C PHE A 99 6.02 -5.30 5.25
N LEU A 100 5.07 -4.63 5.92
CA LEU A 100 5.00 -4.62 7.39
C LEU A 100 4.88 -6.05 7.94
N SER A 101 4.01 -6.85 7.33
CA SER A 101 3.74 -8.25 7.74
C SER A 101 4.64 -9.27 7.05
N SER A 102 5.39 -8.87 6.02
CA SER A 102 6.17 -9.78 5.18
C SER A 102 7.39 -10.38 5.90
N PRO A 103 7.63 -11.70 5.84
CA PRO A 103 8.84 -12.30 6.42
C PRO A 103 10.14 -11.91 5.68
N PHE A 104 10.04 -11.30 4.49
CA PHE A 104 11.18 -11.00 3.62
C PHE A 104 11.96 -9.74 4.02
N VAL A 105 11.45 -8.99 4.98
CA VAL A 105 12.04 -7.70 5.39
C VAL A 105 12.86 -7.87 6.66
N ALA A 106 14.18 -7.67 6.54
CA ALA A 106 15.07 -7.66 7.69
C ALA A 106 14.87 -6.44 8.59
N ASP A 107 14.80 -5.24 8.01
CA ASP A 107 14.61 -3.99 8.76
C ASP A 107 13.11 -3.67 8.95
N LYS A 108 12.53 -4.31 9.97
CA LYS A 108 11.13 -4.13 10.34
C LYS A 108 10.82 -2.74 10.87
N GLU A 109 11.75 -2.11 11.58
CA GLU A 109 11.57 -0.78 12.15
C GLU A 109 11.52 0.28 11.05
N LEU A 110 12.39 0.19 10.04
CA LEU A 110 12.37 1.08 8.88
C LEU A 110 11.06 0.92 8.09
N CYS A 111 10.60 -0.30 7.85
CA CYS A 111 9.32 -0.52 7.18
C CYS A 111 8.12 0.00 7.99
N ALA A 112 8.14 -0.14 9.31
CA ALA A 112 7.12 0.42 10.19
C ALA A 112 7.08 1.96 10.11
N ARG A 113 8.24 2.62 10.12
CA ARG A 113 8.33 4.08 9.95
C ARG A 113 7.82 4.52 8.59
N HIS A 114 8.25 3.87 7.51
CA HIS A 114 7.75 4.18 6.16
C HIS A 114 6.24 3.96 6.03
N HIS A 115 5.71 2.90 6.63
CA HIS A 115 4.28 2.65 6.67
C HIS A 115 3.53 3.75 7.41
N GLU A 116 3.97 4.12 8.61
CA GLU A 116 3.31 5.18 9.38
C GLU A 116 3.31 6.52 8.63
N MET A 117 4.44 6.91 8.06
CA MET A 117 4.55 8.12 7.23
C MET A 117 3.63 8.06 6.01
N ALA A 118 3.58 6.92 5.31
CA ALA A 118 2.71 6.74 4.14
C ALA A 118 1.23 6.89 4.49
N GLN A 119 0.77 6.34 5.62
CA GLN A 119 -0.62 6.43 6.05
C GLN A 119 -1.04 7.86 6.46
N ILE A 120 -0.09 8.67 6.93
CA ILE A 120 -0.35 10.04 7.40
C ILE A 120 -0.16 11.09 6.31
N ALA A 121 0.76 10.89 5.37
CA ALA A 121 1.07 11.82 4.29
C ALA A 121 -0.16 12.39 3.55
N PRO A 122 -1.15 11.60 3.08
CA PRO A 122 -2.30 12.16 2.36
C PRO A 122 -3.10 13.14 3.20
N LYS A 123 -3.27 12.86 4.51
CA LYS A 123 -4.02 13.75 5.43
C LYS A 123 -3.26 15.04 5.71
N ALA A 124 -1.93 14.96 5.83
CA ALA A 124 -1.09 16.14 5.97
C ALA A 124 -1.12 17.00 4.70
N LEU A 125 -1.05 16.39 3.52
CA LEU A 125 -1.10 17.09 2.23
C LEU A 125 -2.47 17.75 1.99
N GLU A 126 -3.58 17.06 2.29
CA GLU A 126 -4.93 17.62 2.21
C GLU A 126 -5.08 18.85 3.14
N TYR A 127 -4.55 18.77 4.37
CA TYR A 127 -4.53 19.90 5.28
C TYR A 127 -3.74 21.09 4.73
N LEU A 128 -2.56 20.83 4.15
CA LEU A 128 -1.68 21.86 3.59
C LEU A 128 -2.29 22.52 2.36
N ASP A 129 -2.93 21.75 1.49
CA ASP A 129 -3.64 22.24 0.32
C ASP A 129 -4.79 23.18 0.73
N SER A 130 -5.63 22.74 1.69
CA SER A 130 -6.69 23.57 2.26
C SER A 130 -6.15 24.86 2.91
N PHE A 131 -5.03 24.77 3.62
CA PHE A 131 -4.37 25.92 4.23
C PHE A 131 -3.92 26.93 3.15
N LEU A 132 -3.27 26.47 2.09
CA LEU A 132 -2.80 27.31 0.98
C LEU A 132 -3.96 28.00 0.25
N CYS A 133 -5.02 27.27 -0.10
CA CYS A 133 -6.22 27.85 -0.73
C CYS A 133 -6.86 28.95 0.13
N SER A 134 -6.87 28.77 1.46
CA SER A 134 -7.46 29.76 2.38
C SER A 134 -6.69 31.08 2.44
N VAL A 135 -5.37 31.04 2.25
CA VAL A 135 -4.50 32.23 2.24
C VAL A 135 -4.70 33.02 0.95
N ASP A 136 -4.84 32.33 -0.18
CA ASP A 136 -4.93 32.97 -1.51
C ASP A 136 -6.28 33.69 -1.75
N ILE A 137 -7.37 33.18 -1.17
CA ILE A 137 -8.67 33.88 -1.20
C ILE A 137 -8.60 35.23 -0.45
N ARG A 138 -7.82 35.30 0.65
CA ARG A 138 -7.71 36.53 1.44
C ARG A 138 -6.90 37.61 0.73
N THR A 139 -5.81 37.24 0.05
CA THR A 139 -4.99 38.19 -0.72
C THR A 139 -5.78 38.80 -1.88
N GLN A 140 -6.71 38.06 -2.50
CA GLN A 140 -7.52 38.53 -3.61
C GLN A 140 -8.59 39.57 -3.20
N HIS A 141 -9.20 39.44 -2.02
CA HIS A 141 -10.27 40.33 -1.54
C HIS A 141 -9.79 41.69 -0.99
N HIS A 142 -8.49 41.90 -0.80
CA HIS A 142 -7.96 43.16 -0.23
C HIS A 142 -7.67 44.27 -1.26
N LYS A 143 -8.02 44.12 -2.55
CA LYS A 143 -7.78 45.15 -3.58
C LYS A 143 -8.88 46.21 -3.76
N LYS A 144 -9.96 46.22 -2.98
CA LYS A 144 -10.95 47.32 -2.99
C LYS A 144 -11.43 47.69 -1.59
N GLY A 145 -10.97 48.85 -1.10
CA GLY A 145 -11.60 49.57 0.00
C GLY A 145 -10.68 49.77 1.20
N LYS A 146 -10.33 51.04 1.47
CA LYS A 146 -9.76 51.48 2.74
C LYS A 146 -10.78 51.22 3.86
N VAL A 147 -10.65 50.12 4.57
CA VAL A 147 -11.33 49.88 5.84
C VAL A 147 -10.28 49.53 6.89
N LYS A 148 -10.44 50.15 8.07
CA LYS A 148 -9.50 50.20 9.20
C LYS A 148 -8.92 48.82 9.59
N PRO A 149 -7.67 48.78 10.10
CA PRO A 149 -7.06 47.57 10.63
C PRO A 149 -7.62 47.31 12.03
N SER A 150 -8.74 46.61 12.13
CA SER A 150 -9.24 46.11 13.41
C SER A 150 -9.44 44.60 13.32
N GLN A 151 -8.63 43.93 14.14
CA GLN A 151 -8.73 42.53 14.55
C GLN A 151 -8.17 41.51 13.56
N TRP A 152 -6.90 41.19 13.83
CA TRP A 152 -6.31 39.85 13.77
C TRP A 152 -7.16 38.80 14.51
N LYS A 153 -8.44 38.66 14.18
CA LYS A 153 -9.13 37.40 14.41
C LYS A 153 -8.63 36.47 13.33
N LEU A 154 -7.48 35.85 13.64
CA LEU A 154 -7.24 34.46 13.29
C LEU A 154 -8.62 33.80 13.37
N LEU A 155 -9.09 33.28 12.25
CA LEU A 155 -10.32 32.51 12.24
C LEU A 155 -9.98 31.22 12.99
N GLN A 156 -9.86 31.31 14.31
CA GLN A 156 -10.35 30.30 15.24
C GLN A 156 -11.85 30.23 14.96
N VAL A 157 -12.20 29.65 13.81
CA VAL A 157 -13.24 28.65 13.82
C VAL A 157 -12.91 27.82 15.03
N LYS A 158 -13.84 27.72 15.98
CA LYS A 158 -13.85 26.68 16.98
C LYS A 158 -13.76 25.36 16.21
N ARG A 159 -12.56 24.98 15.77
CA ARG A 159 -12.24 23.62 15.39
C ARG A 159 -12.36 22.91 16.72
N ASP A 160 -13.36 22.05 16.82
CA ASP A 160 -13.55 21.15 17.94
C ASP A 160 -12.17 20.69 18.41
N SER A 161 -11.90 20.74 19.71
CA SER A 161 -10.54 20.52 20.24
C SER A 161 -9.92 19.21 19.74
N GLY A 162 -10.74 18.21 19.40
CA GLY A 162 -10.30 16.97 18.76
C GLY A 162 -9.73 17.11 17.34
N ALA A 163 -10.20 18.05 16.51
CA ALA A 163 -9.68 18.25 15.17
C ALA A 163 -8.28 18.89 15.17
N SER A 164 -7.97 19.74 16.16
CA SER A 164 -6.60 20.29 16.32
C SER A 164 -5.61 19.20 16.72
N THR A 165 -5.98 18.36 17.69
CA THR A 165 -5.14 17.26 18.17
C THR A 165 -4.87 16.21 17.08
N LEU A 166 -5.84 15.95 16.20
CA LEU A 166 -5.64 15.06 15.06
C LEU A 166 -4.65 15.63 14.05
N VAL A 167 -4.72 16.94 13.77
CA VAL A 167 -3.79 17.62 12.87
C VAL A 167 -2.37 17.62 13.44
N GLU A 168 -2.21 17.95 14.73
CA GLU A 168 -0.92 17.88 15.43
C GLU A 168 -0.26 16.51 15.28
N LYS A 169 -1.03 15.43 15.50
CA LYS A 169 -0.55 14.06 15.33
C LYS A 169 0.02 13.78 13.92
N TYR A 170 -0.52 14.39 12.87
CA TYR A 170 -0.01 14.19 11.51
C TYR A 170 1.41 14.74 11.37
N PHE A 171 1.64 15.93 11.90
CA PHE A 171 2.93 16.61 11.82
C PHE A 171 3.95 16.00 12.79
N ASP A 172 3.51 15.50 13.95
CA ASP A 172 4.33 14.75 14.90
C ASP A 172 4.91 13.47 14.27
N VAL A 173 4.07 12.68 13.59
CA VAL A 173 4.50 11.45 12.89
C VAL A 173 5.50 11.76 11.78
N LEU A 174 5.28 12.87 11.06
CA LEU A 174 6.18 13.33 10.01
C LEU A 174 7.43 14.06 10.56
N ASN A 175 7.50 14.26 11.88
CA ASN A 175 8.57 14.97 12.59
C ASN A 175 8.85 16.37 12.01
N VAL A 176 7.79 17.16 11.83
CA VAL A 176 7.82 18.50 11.23
C VAL A 176 6.93 19.46 12.01
N ASP A 177 7.24 20.75 11.95
CA ASP A 177 6.40 21.78 12.57
C ASP A 177 5.18 22.12 11.70
N ILE A 178 4.05 22.45 12.34
CA ILE A 178 2.87 22.98 11.66
C ILE A 178 3.22 24.34 11.04
N PRO A 179 3.01 24.54 9.72
CA PRO A 179 3.38 25.78 9.06
C PRO A 179 2.53 26.95 9.55
N LYS A 180 3.19 28.10 9.75
CA LYS A 180 2.55 29.36 10.15
C LYS A 180 2.35 30.31 8.97
N THR A 181 3.03 30.06 7.85
CA THR A 181 2.98 30.89 6.64
C THR A 181 2.79 30.03 5.39
N SER A 182 2.30 30.62 4.31
CA SER A 182 2.15 29.93 3.01
C SER A 182 3.50 29.43 2.48
N SER A 183 4.57 30.22 2.63
CA SER A 183 5.92 29.81 2.22
C SER A 183 6.41 28.57 2.97
N GLN A 184 6.15 28.47 4.28
CA GLN A 184 6.46 27.27 5.06
C GLN A 184 5.62 26.08 4.59
N ALA A 185 4.35 26.29 4.29
CA ALA A 185 3.47 25.23 3.79
C ALA A 185 3.94 24.69 2.43
N TYR A 186 4.34 25.54 1.48
CA TYR A 186 4.91 25.08 0.20
C TYR A 186 6.18 24.24 0.38
N ILE A 187 7.13 24.70 1.19
CA ILE A 187 8.35 23.94 1.49
C ILE A 187 8.01 22.59 2.12
N LEU A 188 6.99 22.55 2.97
CA LEU A 188 6.57 21.33 3.64
C LEU A 188 5.85 20.36 2.69
N VAL A 189 5.04 20.85 1.76
CA VAL A 189 4.45 20.02 0.69
C VAL A 189 5.55 19.34 -0.12
N ASP A 190 6.55 20.10 -0.59
CA ASP A 190 7.67 19.57 -1.36
C ASP A 190 8.43 18.50 -0.57
N HIS A 191 8.69 18.76 0.72
CA HIS A 191 9.37 17.82 1.61
C HIS A 191 8.59 16.51 1.80
N ILE A 192 7.27 16.58 2.05
CA ILE A 192 6.42 15.40 2.23
C ILE A 192 6.36 14.58 0.93
N LEU A 193 6.13 15.24 -0.22
CA LEU A 193 6.08 14.55 -1.51
C LEU A 193 7.42 13.88 -1.86
N GLN A 194 8.54 14.56 -1.59
CA GLN A 194 9.87 13.99 -1.78
C GLN A 194 10.11 12.78 -0.87
N SER A 195 9.71 12.85 0.40
CA SER A 195 9.78 11.72 1.34
C SER A 195 8.95 10.51 0.88
N GLN A 196 7.74 10.75 0.36
CA GLN A 196 6.90 9.70 -0.21
C GLN A 196 7.52 9.10 -1.48
N LYS A 197 8.14 9.91 -2.34
CA LYS A 197 8.88 9.44 -3.52
C LYS A 197 10.06 8.56 -3.14
N ASP A 198 10.80 8.93 -2.10
CA ASP A 198 11.91 8.14 -1.58
C ASP A 198 11.42 6.84 -0.92
N THR A 199 10.26 6.88 -0.26
CA THR A 199 9.58 5.69 0.27
C THR A 199 9.16 4.72 -0.85
N LEU A 200 8.58 5.23 -1.94
CA LEU A 200 8.27 4.41 -3.12
C LEU A 200 9.55 3.80 -3.72
N LYS A 201 10.60 4.60 -3.87
CA LYS A 201 11.90 4.13 -4.37
C LYS A 201 12.49 3.04 -3.49
N PHE A 202 12.35 3.15 -2.16
CA PHE A 202 12.78 2.13 -1.21
C PHE A 202 12.04 0.80 -1.46
N TYR A 203 10.71 0.81 -1.50
CA TYR A 203 9.95 -0.44 -1.70
C TYR A 203 10.17 -1.05 -3.10
N LEU A 204 10.29 -0.23 -4.15
CA LEU A 204 10.59 -0.72 -5.49
C LEU A 204 11.99 -1.36 -5.58
N LYS A 205 12.98 -0.83 -4.84
CA LYS A 205 14.29 -1.49 -4.70
C LYS A 205 14.19 -2.79 -3.92
N LEU A 206 13.36 -2.81 -2.87
CA LEU A 206 13.17 -3.99 -2.05
C LEU A 206 12.60 -5.16 -2.88
N LEU A 207 11.57 -4.90 -3.69
CA LEU A 207 10.98 -5.89 -4.59
C LEU A 207 11.94 -6.47 -5.63
N ARG A 208 13.05 -5.78 -5.91
CA ARG A 208 14.08 -6.22 -6.86
C ARG A 208 15.10 -7.18 -6.26
N HIS A 209 15.05 -7.43 -4.95
CA HIS A 209 15.90 -8.48 -4.37
C HIS A 209 15.48 -9.84 -4.93
N PRO A 210 16.40 -10.60 -5.55
CA PRO A 210 16.09 -11.89 -6.18
C PRO A 210 15.41 -12.88 -5.23
N GLU A 211 15.77 -12.84 -3.94
CA GLU A 211 15.19 -13.67 -2.89
C GLU A 211 13.71 -13.36 -2.68
N ILE A 212 13.35 -12.07 -2.69
CA ILE A 212 11.96 -11.61 -2.53
C ILE A 212 11.14 -11.97 -3.75
N SER A 213 11.66 -11.68 -4.95
CA SER A 213 10.96 -11.98 -6.21
C SER A 213 10.71 -13.48 -6.37
N THR A 214 11.72 -14.32 -6.11
CA THR A 214 11.59 -15.79 -6.14
C THR A 214 10.55 -16.27 -5.12
N SER A 215 10.65 -15.80 -3.87
CA SER A 215 9.70 -16.21 -2.82
C SER A 215 8.26 -15.80 -3.14
N LEU A 216 8.05 -14.61 -3.71
CA LEU A 216 6.73 -14.17 -4.17
C LEU A 216 6.18 -15.11 -5.25
N LYS A 217 6.97 -15.43 -6.27
CA LYS A 217 6.55 -16.36 -7.34
C LYS A 217 6.18 -17.74 -6.78
N GLU A 218 6.98 -18.27 -5.85
CA GLU A 218 6.72 -19.56 -5.19
C GLU A 218 5.42 -19.54 -4.38
N CYS A 219 5.17 -18.49 -3.60
CA CYS A 219 3.94 -18.36 -2.80
C CYS A 219 2.68 -18.38 -3.68
N PHE A 220 2.75 -17.80 -4.88
CA PHE A 220 1.64 -17.80 -5.83
C PHE A 220 1.36 -19.18 -6.44
N ILE A 221 2.39 -19.96 -6.71
CA ILE A 221 2.25 -21.30 -7.28
C ILE A 221 1.73 -22.28 -6.22
N VAL A 222 2.27 -22.24 -4.99
CA VAL A 222 1.84 -23.12 -3.88
C VAL A 222 0.36 -22.89 -3.55
N SER A 223 -0.08 -21.63 -3.54
CA SER A 223 -1.47 -21.27 -3.25
C SER A 223 -2.47 -21.71 -4.33
N ALA A 224 -2.00 -21.96 -5.57
CA ALA A 224 -2.82 -22.44 -6.68
C ALA A 224 -2.97 -23.97 -6.71
N SER A 225 -2.14 -24.70 -5.98
CA SER A 225 -2.27 -26.15 -5.86
C SER A 225 -3.45 -26.50 -4.93
N PRO A 226 -4.47 -27.23 -5.40
CA PRO A 226 -5.46 -27.76 -4.49
C PRO A 226 -4.73 -28.69 -3.51
N ILE A 227 -4.87 -28.44 -2.22
CA ILE A 227 -4.56 -29.45 -1.21
C ILE A 227 -5.48 -30.63 -1.54
N GLU A 228 -4.96 -31.63 -2.25
CA GLU A 228 -5.55 -32.97 -2.28
C GLU A 228 -5.43 -33.52 -0.86
N LEU A 229 -6.35 -33.08 0.00
CA LEU A 229 -6.54 -33.67 1.31
C LEU A 229 -7.00 -35.11 1.05
N GLU A 230 -6.06 -36.04 1.22
CA GLU A 230 -6.24 -37.48 1.16
C GLU A 230 -7.60 -37.91 1.74
N LYS A 231 -8.55 -38.13 0.85
CA LYS A 231 -9.82 -38.80 1.14
C LYS A 231 -9.70 -40.28 0.78
N ASN A 232 -8.61 -40.92 1.21
CA ASN A 232 -8.41 -42.36 1.10
C ASN A 232 -8.38 -42.98 2.50
N ALA A 233 -9.55 -43.03 3.16
CA ALA A 233 -9.83 -43.98 4.23
C ALA A 233 -11.32 -44.36 4.19
N SER A 234 -11.66 -45.26 3.27
CA SER A 234 -12.88 -46.05 3.35
C SER A 234 -12.54 -47.41 3.99
N ARG A 235 -13.49 -47.94 4.78
CA ARG A 235 -13.57 -49.31 5.36
C ARG A 235 -12.69 -49.51 6.62
N ILE A 236 -13.18 -49.95 7.79
CA ILE A 236 -14.32 -50.80 8.19
C ILE A 236 -14.79 -50.40 9.60
N VAL A 237 -16.11 -50.37 9.81
CA VAL A 237 -16.76 -50.35 11.15
C VAL A 237 -16.67 -51.73 11.79
N PRO A 238 -16.33 -51.82 13.09
CA PRO A 238 -17.09 -52.68 13.99
C PRO A 238 -17.70 -51.88 15.14
N LYS A 239 -18.92 -52.30 15.46
CA LYS A 239 -19.82 -51.86 16.52
C LYS A 239 -19.31 -52.28 17.92
N LEU A 240 -19.78 -51.55 18.94
CA LEU A 240 -19.87 -51.82 20.41
C LEU A 240 -18.74 -51.27 21.32
N PRO A 241 -19.04 -50.98 22.61
CA PRO A 241 -20.23 -50.36 23.21
C PRO A 241 -19.93 -49.03 23.94
N SER A 242 -21.01 -48.27 24.13
CA SER A 242 -21.16 -47.14 25.04
C SER A 242 -20.71 -47.47 26.47
N ALA A 243 -19.75 -46.70 26.99
CA ALA A 243 -19.73 -46.17 28.36
C ALA A 243 -18.36 -45.52 28.66
N TYR A 244 -18.19 -44.22 28.41
CA TYR A 244 -17.31 -43.38 29.23
C TYR A 244 -17.85 -41.96 29.31
N SER A 245 -17.82 -41.45 30.53
CA SER A 245 -18.44 -40.23 31.03
C SER A 245 -17.86 -38.96 30.44
N ILE A 246 -18.78 -38.02 30.17
CA ILE A 246 -18.56 -36.60 29.91
C ILE A 246 -17.61 -36.02 30.97
N VAL A 247 -16.43 -35.60 30.55
CA VAL A 247 -15.62 -34.60 31.25
C VAL A 247 -15.23 -33.56 30.20
N GLN A 248 -15.75 -32.34 30.35
CA GLN A 248 -15.37 -31.19 29.54
C GLN A 248 -14.02 -30.63 30.04
N PRO A 249 -13.03 -30.42 29.16
CA PRO A 249 -12.05 -29.38 29.36
C PRO A 249 -12.52 -28.11 28.64
N MET A 250 -12.49 -26.99 29.35
CA MET A 250 -12.78 -25.67 28.81
C MET A 250 -11.86 -25.35 27.63
N LYS A 251 -12.46 -24.71 26.63
CA LYS A 251 -11.81 -24.15 25.45
C LYS A 251 -10.88 -22.99 25.87
N SER A 252 -9.63 -23.02 25.40
CA SER A 252 -9.00 -21.85 24.77
C SER A 252 -7.84 -22.27 23.87
N TYR A 253 -8.17 -22.33 22.57
CA TYR A 253 -7.37 -22.04 21.39
C TYR A 253 -5.87 -22.37 21.36
N VAL A 254 -5.58 -23.38 20.53
CA VAL A 254 -4.36 -23.50 19.73
C VAL A 254 -4.50 -22.61 18.49
N PHE A 255 -3.49 -21.79 18.19
CA PHE A 255 -3.11 -21.40 16.82
C PHE A 255 -1.58 -21.27 16.78
N VAL A 256 -0.87 -22.34 16.41
CA VAL A 256 -0.27 -22.68 15.09
C VAL A 256 1.21 -22.27 14.98
N PHE A 257 2.01 -23.33 14.94
CA PHE A 257 3.38 -23.46 14.47
C PHE A 257 3.70 -22.62 13.22
N PHE A 258 4.71 -21.76 13.33
CA PHE A 258 5.66 -21.44 12.24
C PHE A 258 6.96 -20.96 12.90
N HIS A 259 7.76 -21.90 13.43
CA HIS A 259 9.09 -21.57 13.98
C HIS A 259 10.17 -22.61 13.65
N GLU A 260 9.97 -23.51 12.69
CA GLU A 260 11.02 -24.45 12.28
C GLU A 260 11.06 -24.66 10.77
N MET A 261 11.50 -23.64 10.02
CA MET A 261 12.10 -23.89 8.70
C MET A 261 13.04 -22.80 8.19
N ILE A 262 13.67 -22.03 9.08
CA ILE A 262 14.81 -21.16 8.72
C ILE A 262 15.88 -21.27 9.80
N LEU A 263 16.41 -22.48 9.98
CA LEU A 263 17.66 -22.75 10.70
C LEU A 263 18.26 -24.04 10.15
N ARG A 264 18.42 -24.09 8.82
CA ARG A 264 19.34 -25.00 8.14
C ARG A 264 19.55 -24.43 6.75
N VAL A 265 20.82 -24.24 6.42
CA VAL A 265 21.40 -23.72 5.17
C VAL A 265 21.78 -22.23 5.27
N TYR A 266 23.06 -22.08 5.63
CA TYR A 266 23.95 -20.90 5.71
C TYR A 266 23.90 -20.05 6.99
#